data_AF-A0A3G8GXH0-F1
#
_entry.id   AF-A0A3G8GXH0-F1
#
_cell.length_a   1.000
_cell.length_b   1.000
_cell.length_c   1.000
_cell.angle_alpha   90.00
_cell.angle_beta   90.00
_cell.angle_gamma   90.00
#
_symmetry.space_group_name_H-M   'P 1'
#
loop_
_entity.id
_entity.type
_entity.pdbx_description
1 polymer ?
#
loop_
_entity_poly.entity_id
_entity_poly.type
_entity_poly.pdbx_seq_one_letter_code
_entity_poly.pdbx_strand_id
1 'polypeptide(L)'
;MQQHPIPRWTPRLALALVTTTLLAACGGGDGGGGGTSTPASVTPRLCPASVDYSTPYIGGTGSGELVKVQIDTARMTWAVTFLDSSVPRTPGTVSPTRSDPTDGKNVMTGKLAQETTLPTQKLNQCAFVLQGASLDPARPAKLFLGEGVMGGTIPGARIQFNGLLGAGAVPDTTFPYFQFIGFAQTETDLGKVAGVYNGSGFHEIPSQGFAQVAQDYRMSLAADGSFTVCDNRSGGTCKQKGNKFVAQPTGTLMSTNYEGERAPTLGAVMGRAYLIVGKLRGQLVPVMIRVGYASAEALPLGADDEIGIGMMAPAVAATQGTINGEYVGVDSAFEYKTTALVGADAAMLDPFHASDATRAIALKLDFSQTTPGVITTTRKEGTPGITGKLMFTGGVFGFLENRNGSPYFTIGAFVE
;
A
#
# COMPACT_ATOMS: atom_id res chain seq x y z
N MET A 1 75.98 15.57 -37.43
CA MET A 1 75.26 16.82 -37.73
C MET A 1 74.21 17.01 -36.67
N GLN A 2 74.24 18.16 -35.97
CA GLN A 2 73.12 18.90 -35.36
C GLN A 2 72.18 18.16 -34.38
N GLN A 3 71.74 18.68 -33.24
CA GLN A 3 72.01 19.85 -32.40
C GLN A 3 71.19 19.54 -31.13
N HIS A 4 71.79 19.61 -29.94
CA HIS A 4 71.06 19.60 -28.66
C HIS A 4 70.37 20.95 -28.42
N PRO A 5 69.28 20.99 -27.64
CA PRO A 5 69.16 22.04 -26.63
C PRO A 5 68.74 21.55 -25.23
N ILE A 6 69.63 21.80 -24.27
CA ILE A 6 69.50 22.48 -22.97
C ILE A 6 68.17 22.37 -22.16
N PRO A 7 68.24 22.04 -20.85
CA PRO A 7 67.10 21.94 -19.93
C PRO A 7 66.70 23.31 -19.33
N ARG A 8 65.43 23.45 -18.92
CA ARG A 8 64.94 24.57 -18.11
C ARG A 8 64.40 24.09 -16.76
N TRP A 9 64.69 24.88 -15.74
CA TRP A 9 64.54 24.62 -14.32
C TRP A 9 63.47 25.56 -13.73
N THR A 10 62.47 24.99 -13.03
CA THR A 10 61.67 25.52 -11.87
C THR A 10 60.87 26.84 -12.01
N PRO A 11 59.75 27.08 -11.25
CA PRO A 11 59.56 26.73 -9.84
C PRO A 11 58.18 26.22 -9.37
N ARG A 12 58.19 25.84 -8.09
CA ARG A 12 57.09 25.41 -7.21
C ARG A 12 56.05 26.52 -7.00
N LEU A 13 54.78 26.15 -6.93
CA LEU A 13 53.80 26.84 -6.08
C LEU A 13 52.75 25.83 -5.60
N ALA A 14 52.68 25.70 -4.28
CA ALA A 14 51.67 24.95 -3.56
C ALA A 14 50.39 25.80 -3.46
N LEU A 15 49.22 25.18 -3.62
CA LEU A 15 47.95 25.75 -3.16
C LEU A 15 47.24 24.69 -2.33
N ALA A 16 47.28 24.88 -1.01
CA ALA A 16 46.42 24.19 -0.06
C ALA A 16 45.08 24.93 -0.01
N LEU A 17 43.98 24.24 -0.32
CA LEU A 17 42.63 24.73 -0.08
C LEU A 17 42.05 23.98 1.12
N VAL A 18 41.97 24.73 2.23
CA VAL A 18 41.26 24.39 3.45
C VAL A 18 39.77 24.61 3.18
N THR A 19 38.96 23.55 3.25
CA THR A 19 37.50 23.69 3.40
C THR A 19 37.11 23.22 4.79
N THR A 20 36.85 24.22 5.63
CA THR A 20 36.35 24.10 7.00
C THR A 20 34.95 23.49 7.03
N THR A 21 34.82 22.39 7.76
CA THR A 21 33.58 21.85 8.29
C THR A 21 32.93 22.84 9.26
N LEU A 22 31.71 23.29 8.98
CA LEU A 22 30.86 23.95 9.97
C LEU A 22 29.86 22.94 10.52
N LEU A 23 30.21 22.35 11.67
CA LEU A 23 29.23 21.89 12.64
C LEU A 23 28.72 23.11 13.40
N ALA A 24 27.41 23.32 13.44
CA ALA A 24 26.77 24.17 14.43
C ALA A 24 25.78 23.33 15.25
N ALA A 25 26.12 23.17 16.52
CA ALA A 25 25.36 22.49 17.55
C ALA A 25 24.36 23.45 18.24
N CYS A 26 23.32 22.88 18.85
CA CYS A 26 22.46 23.56 19.83
C CYS A 26 23.25 24.05 21.06
N GLY A 27 22.84 25.18 21.64
CA GLY A 27 23.24 25.63 22.97
C GLY A 27 22.72 27.04 23.27
N GLY A 28 21.88 27.18 24.30
CA GLY A 28 21.13 28.39 24.63
C GLY A 28 21.90 29.51 25.31
N GLY A 29 21.23 30.66 25.44
CA GLY A 29 21.68 31.80 26.23
C GLY A 29 20.54 32.79 26.44
N ASP A 30 20.20 33.04 27.70
CA ASP A 30 19.33 34.12 28.16
C ASP A 30 19.92 35.48 27.77
N GLY A 31 19.09 36.36 27.20
CA GLY A 31 19.47 37.74 26.90
C GLY A 31 18.32 38.50 26.26
N GLY A 32 17.60 39.29 27.07
CA GLY A 32 16.56 40.19 26.60
C GLY A 32 17.11 41.29 25.68
N GLY A 33 16.37 41.57 24.61
CA GLY A 33 16.64 42.68 23.70
C GLY A 33 15.82 42.53 22.42
N GLY A 34 14.93 43.49 22.15
CA GLY A 34 13.94 43.46 21.08
C GLY A 34 14.55 43.16 19.71
N GLY A 35 14.31 41.95 19.21
CA GLY A 35 14.58 41.53 17.84
C GLY A 35 13.27 41.26 17.13
N THR A 36 13.10 41.86 15.95
CA THR A 36 12.07 41.53 14.97
C THR A 36 11.88 40.01 14.93
N SER A 37 10.65 39.54 15.19
CA SER A 37 10.29 38.13 15.17
C SER A 37 10.78 37.50 13.87
N THR A 38 11.89 36.76 13.94
CA THR A 38 12.36 35.91 12.87
C THR A 38 11.19 35.00 12.51
N PRO A 39 10.72 34.96 11.25
CA PRO A 39 9.64 34.06 10.89
C PRO A 39 10.00 32.66 11.36
N ALA A 40 9.11 32.03 12.14
CA ALA A 40 9.33 30.66 12.58
C ALA A 40 9.66 29.82 11.33
N SER A 41 10.76 29.06 11.39
CA SER A 41 11.16 28.23 10.25
C SER A 41 10.00 27.31 9.90
N VAL A 42 9.47 27.42 8.69
CA VAL A 42 8.40 26.53 8.23
C VAL A 42 8.98 25.12 8.21
N THR A 43 8.48 24.24 9.08
CA THR A 43 8.86 22.83 9.07
C THR A 43 8.56 22.23 7.70
N PRO A 44 9.55 21.65 6.99
CA PRO A 44 9.31 21.04 5.68
C PRO A 44 8.22 19.96 5.78
N ARG A 45 7.22 20.00 4.89
CA ARG A 45 6.13 19.01 4.83
C ARG A 45 6.51 17.82 3.96
N LEU A 46 5.96 16.67 4.30
CA LEU A 46 6.14 15.39 3.60
C LEU A 46 5.00 15.13 2.58
N CYS A 47 4.08 16.08 2.46
CA CYS A 47 2.84 15.97 1.71
C CYS A 47 2.36 17.35 1.25
N PRO A 48 1.41 17.42 0.30
CA PRO A 48 0.86 18.68 -0.18
C PRO A 48 0.32 19.54 0.96
N ALA A 49 0.52 20.85 0.85
CA ALA A 49 0.08 21.77 1.90
C ALA A 49 -1.44 21.76 2.10
N SER A 50 -2.17 21.53 1.01
CA SER A 50 -3.62 21.41 0.97
C SER A 50 -4.03 20.49 -0.16
N VAL A 51 -5.09 19.73 0.06
CA VAL A 51 -5.82 19.01 -0.99
C VAL A 51 -7.32 19.23 -0.77
N ASP A 52 -8.08 19.14 -1.86
CA ASP A 52 -9.54 19.25 -1.84
C ASP A 52 -10.17 18.14 -2.69
N TYR A 53 -11.50 18.20 -2.83
CA TYR A 53 -12.24 17.19 -3.57
C TYR A 53 -11.97 17.20 -5.08
N SER A 54 -11.20 18.13 -5.63
CA SER A 54 -10.74 18.03 -7.02
C SER A 54 -9.64 16.98 -7.21
N THR A 55 -9.03 16.50 -6.12
CA THR A 55 -7.96 15.48 -6.14
C THR A 55 -8.48 14.13 -5.61
N PRO A 56 -9.03 13.26 -6.48
CA PRO A 56 -9.44 11.92 -6.06
C PRO A 56 -8.25 10.97 -5.95
N TYR A 57 -8.22 10.17 -4.89
CA TYR A 57 -7.31 9.05 -4.74
C TYR A 57 -8.03 7.77 -5.10
N ILE A 58 -7.74 7.22 -6.28
CA ILE A 58 -8.31 5.95 -6.74
C ILE A 58 -7.45 4.82 -6.22
N GLY A 59 -8.06 3.88 -5.52
CA GLY A 59 -7.32 2.89 -4.75
C GLY A 59 -8.11 1.65 -4.41
N GLY A 60 -7.41 0.73 -3.78
CA GLY A 60 -7.92 -0.58 -3.41
C GLY A 60 -7.82 -0.81 -1.91
N THR A 61 -8.61 -1.76 -1.42
CA THR A 61 -8.67 -2.09 0.01
C THR A 61 -8.36 -3.57 0.26
N GLY A 62 -7.98 -3.90 1.49
CA GLY A 62 -7.80 -5.31 1.89
C GLY A 62 -9.09 -6.12 1.92
N SER A 63 -10.24 -5.45 2.01
CA SER A 63 -11.56 -6.04 1.81
C SER A 63 -11.90 -6.32 0.34
N GLY A 64 -10.98 -6.08 -0.59
CA GLY A 64 -11.22 -6.30 -2.01
C GLY A 64 -12.23 -5.31 -2.59
N GLU A 65 -12.12 -4.02 -2.28
CA GLU A 65 -13.00 -2.98 -2.80
C GLU A 65 -12.22 -1.94 -3.59
N LEU A 66 -12.78 -1.54 -4.72
CA LEU A 66 -12.31 -0.39 -5.48
C LEU A 66 -12.98 0.85 -4.92
N VAL A 67 -12.18 1.82 -4.47
CA VAL A 67 -12.71 3.04 -3.85
C VAL A 67 -12.04 4.28 -4.42
N LYS A 68 -12.79 5.38 -4.35
CA LYS A 68 -12.28 6.73 -4.54
C LYS A 68 -12.35 7.45 -3.20
N VAL A 69 -11.21 7.88 -2.69
CA VAL A 69 -11.11 8.68 -1.47
C VAL A 69 -10.82 10.14 -1.84
N GLN A 70 -11.58 11.05 -1.24
CA GLN A 70 -11.42 12.49 -1.42
C GLN A 70 -11.42 13.14 -0.02
N ILE A 71 -10.49 14.06 0.21
CA ILE A 71 -10.43 14.84 1.45
C ILE A 71 -10.33 16.32 1.12
N ASP A 72 -10.83 17.16 2.02
CA ASP A 72 -10.67 18.60 1.97
C ASP A 72 -10.01 19.03 3.28
N THR A 73 -8.71 19.35 3.20
CA THR A 73 -7.90 19.70 4.37
C THR A 73 -8.18 21.12 4.87
N ALA A 74 -8.86 21.96 4.08
CA ALA A 74 -9.28 23.29 4.52
C ALA A 74 -10.64 23.23 5.24
N ARG A 75 -11.57 22.42 4.73
CA ARG A 75 -12.91 22.20 5.32
C ARG A 75 -12.96 21.09 6.37
N MET A 76 -11.86 20.33 6.50
CA MET A 76 -11.75 19.16 7.37
C MET A 76 -12.89 18.16 7.14
N THR A 77 -13.09 17.77 5.88
CA THR A 77 -14.11 16.80 5.47
C THR A 77 -13.50 15.69 4.61
N TRP A 78 -14.14 14.52 4.63
CA TRP A 78 -13.77 13.40 3.78
C TRP A 78 -14.99 12.80 3.10
N ALA A 79 -14.73 12.13 1.97
CA ALA A 79 -15.67 11.30 1.24
C ALA A 79 -14.98 10.03 0.74
N VAL A 80 -15.64 8.89 0.92
CA VAL A 80 -15.26 7.60 0.32
C VAL A 80 -16.39 7.15 -0.58
N THR A 81 -16.13 7.07 -1.89
CA THR A 81 -17.05 6.48 -2.86
C THR A 81 -16.63 5.05 -3.14
N PHE A 82 -17.53 4.10 -2.92
CA PHE A 82 -17.35 2.69 -3.30
C PHE A 82 -17.68 2.54 -4.78
N LEU A 83 -16.66 2.28 -5.60
CA LEU A 83 -16.77 2.14 -7.05
C LEU A 83 -17.07 0.69 -7.43
N ASP A 84 -16.50 -0.27 -6.69
CA ASP A 84 -16.90 -1.67 -6.73
C ASP A 84 -16.62 -2.33 -5.36
N SER A 85 -17.55 -3.18 -4.91
CA SER A 85 -17.53 -3.78 -3.58
C SER A 85 -18.47 -4.98 -3.52
N SER A 86 -18.00 -6.08 -2.92
CA SER A 86 -18.82 -7.23 -2.53
C SER A 86 -19.38 -7.10 -1.11
N VAL A 87 -19.01 -6.05 -0.36
CA VAL A 87 -19.46 -5.86 1.02
C VAL A 87 -20.94 -5.45 1.03
N PRO A 88 -21.84 -6.19 1.70
CA PRO A 88 -23.24 -5.84 1.77
C PRO A 88 -23.45 -4.59 2.64
N ARG A 89 -24.50 -3.82 2.36
CA ARG A 89 -24.88 -2.67 3.21
C ARG A 89 -25.47 -3.09 4.55
N THR A 90 -26.12 -4.25 4.56
CA THR A 90 -26.88 -4.73 5.70
C THR A 90 -26.35 -6.12 6.06
N PRO A 91 -25.93 -6.35 7.31
CA PRO A 91 -25.62 -7.70 7.78
C PRO A 91 -26.81 -8.65 7.54
N GLY A 92 -26.53 -9.87 7.14
CA GLY A 92 -27.53 -10.88 6.80
C GLY A 92 -27.98 -10.88 5.34
N THR A 93 -27.47 -9.97 4.50
CA THR A 93 -27.73 -9.94 3.05
C THR A 93 -26.44 -10.01 2.23
N VAL A 94 -26.57 -10.27 0.93
CA VAL A 94 -25.46 -10.19 -0.05
C VAL A 94 -25.65 -9.04 -1.05
N SER A 95 -26.81 -8.39 -1.02
CA SER A 95 -27.20 -7.29 -1.90
C SER A 95 -28.24 -6.40 -1.18
N PRO A 96 -28.33 -5.09 -1.49
CA PRO A 96 -27.35 -4.31 -2.26
C PRO A 96 -26.00 -4.20 -1.55
N THR A 97 -24.93 -4.10 -2.34
CA THR A 97 -23.56 -3.89 -1.82
C THR A 97 -23.26 -2.41 -1.62
N ARG A 98 -22.11 -2.09 -1.01
CA ARG A 98 -21.68 -0.70 -0.82
C ARG A 98 -21.49 0.05 -2.14
N SER A 99 -21.23 -0.62 -3.25
CA SER A 99 -21.03 0.03 -4.56
C SER A 99 -22.32 0.40 -5.30
N ASP A 100 -23.50 -0.01 -4.83
CA ASP A 100 -24.78 0.33 -5.46
C ASP A 100 -25.01 1.86 -5.49
N PRO A 101 -25.06 2.55 -6.64
CA PRO A 101 -25.17 4.01 -6.66
C PRO A 101 -26.57 4.52 -6.30
N THR A 102 -27.56 3.65 -6.08
CA THR A 102 -28.95 4.04 -5.77
C THR A 102 -28.99 5.00 -4.58
N ASP A 103 -29.68 6.13 -4.76
CA ASP A 103 -29.80 7.24 -3.81
C ASP A 103 -28.46 7.85 -3.35
N GLY A 104 -27.34 7.63 -4.05
CA GLY A 104 -26.01 8.09 -3.65
C GLY A 104 -25.44 7.39 -2.42
N LYS A 105 -26.03 6.26 -2.01
CA LYS A 105 -25.62 5.50 -0.80
C LYS A 105 -24.28 4.77 -0.96
N ASN A 106 -23.67 4.82 -2.14
CA ASN A 106 -22.29 4.37 -2.35
C ASN A 106 -21.24 5.42 -1.92
N VAL A 107 -21.66 6.56 -1.37
CA VAL A 107 -20.75 7.57 -0.83
C VAL A 107 -20.94 7.68 0.68
N MET A 108 -19.87 7.44 1.43
CA MET A 108 -19.78 7.78 2.86
C MET A 108 -19.03 9.10 3.01
N THR A 109 -19.48 9.96 3.92
CA THR A 109 -18.85 11.25 4.19
C THR A 109 -18.72 11.49 5.68
N GLY A 110 -17.80 12.37 6.05
CA GLY A 110 -17.62 12.74 7.46
C GLY A 110 -16.64 13.88 7.66
N LYS A 111 -16.23 14.05 8.92
CA LYS A 111 -15.27 15.07 9.37
C LYS A 111 -13.89 14.47 9.57
N LEU A 112 -12.87 15.27 9.29
CA LEU A 112 -11.48 14.98 9.60
C LEU A 112 -11.12 15.64 10.93
N ALA A 113 -10.23 15.00 11.67
CA ALA A 113 -9.42 15.65 12.69
C ALA A 113 -7.94 15.51 12.32
N GLN A 114 -7.13 16.50 12.68
CA GLN A 114 -5.68 16.41 12.52
C GLN A 114 -5.12 15.37 13.48
N GLU A 115 -4.21 14.51 13.02
CA GLU A 115 -3.43 13.64 13.92
C GLU A 115 -2.39 14.45 14.69
N THR A 116 -2.17 14.10 15.96
CA THR A 116 -1.24 14.79 16.87
C THR A 116 -0.34 13.84 17.66
N THR A 117 -0.51 12.53 17.50
CA THR A 117 0.13 11.48 18.31
C THR A 117 1.30 10.79 17.61
N LEU A 118 1.64 11.18 16.37
CA LEU A 118 2.84 10.68 15.69
C LEU A 118 4.12 11.34 16.25
N PRO A 119 5.30 10.70 16.11
CA PRO A 119 6.52 11.13 16.78
C PRO A 119 7.03 12.53 16.39
N THR A 120 6.68 13.01 15.20
CA THR A 120 7.14 14.32 14.70
C THR A 120 5.98 15.17 14.20
N GLN A 121 6.15 16.49 14.25
CA GLN A 121 5.17 17.42 13.68
C GLN A 121 4.99 17.22 12.17
N LYS A 122 6.06 16.85 11.45
CA LYS A 122 6.02 16.60 10.00
C LYS A 122 5.07 15.45 9.66
N LEU A 123 5.16 14.35 10.40
CA LEU A 123 4.27 13.19 10.25
C LEU A 123 2.83 13.57 10.60
N ASN A 124 2.63 14.27 11.72
CA ASN A 124 1.32 14.74 12.15
C ASN A 124 0.64 15.64 11.09
N GLN A 125 1.38 16.54 10.43
CA GLN A 125 0.87 17.42 9.35
C GLN A 125 0.33 16.66 8.12
N CYS A 126 0.68 15.38 7.98
CA CYS A 126 0.34 14.54 6.84
C CYS A 126 -0.58 13.38 7.23
N ALA A 127 -1.12 13.38 8.46
CA ALA A 127 -2.01 12.33 8.95
C ALA A 127 -3.32 12.93 9.49
N PHE A 128 -4.42 12.23 9.20
CA PHE A 128 -5.77 12.68 9.56
C PHE A 128 -6.59 11.51 10.10
N VAL A 129 -7.38 11.77 11.14
CA VAL A 129 -8.36 10.84 11.69
C VAL A 129 -9.70 11.05 10.98
N LEU A 130 -10.34 9.96 10.54
CA LEU A 130 -11.66 9.96 9.93
C LEU A 130 -12.69 9.74 11.04
N GLN A 131 -13.28 10.84 11.52
CA GLN A 131 -14.22 10.78 12.63
C GLN A 131 -15.45 9.94 12.26
N GLY A 132 -15.75 8.94 13.10
CA GLY A 132 -16.90 8.05 12.92
C GLY A 132 -16.77 7.00 11.81
N ALA A 133 -15.62 6.91 11.13
CA ALA A 133 -15.40 5.89 10.09
C ALA A 133 -15.10 4.51 10.67
N SER A 134 -14.51 4.43 11.87
CA SER A 134 -14.24 3.16 12.52
C SER A 134 -15.45 2.64 13.30
N LEU A 135 -15.67 1.33 13.24
CA LEU A 135 -16.64 0.63 14.10
C LEU A 135 -16.08 0.31 15.50
N ASP A 136 -14.79 0.59 15.73
CA ASP A 136 -14.14 0.47 17.04
C ASP A 136 -13.53 1.83 17.45
N PRO A 137 -14.06 2.51 18.47
CA PRO A 137 -13.54 3.81 18.90
C PRO A 137 -12.11 3.75 19.47
N ALA A 138 -11.65 2.58 19.94
CA ALA A 138 -10.27 2.40 20.40
C ALA A 138 -9.28 2.27 19.22
N ARG A 139 -9.80 2.01 18.02
CA ARG A 139 -9.03 1.86 16.78
C ARG A 139 -9.54 2.88 15.76
N PRO A 140 -9.17 4.17 15.88
CA PRO A 140 -9.59 5.18 14.93
C PRO A 140 -9.09 4.87 13.51
N ALA A 141 -9.94 5.12 12.52
CA ALA A 141 -9.58 5.10 11.11
C ALA A 141 -8.76 6.35 10.79
N LYS A 142 -7.62 6.17 10.12
CA LYS A 142 -6.66 7.23 9.79
C LYS A 142 -6.26 7.15 8.32
N LEU A 143 -5.98 8.30 7.74
CA LEU A 143 -5.35 8.45 6.43
C LEU A 143 -3.99 9.12 6.58
N PHE A 144 -3.04 8.67 5.78
CA PHE A 144 -1.72 9.26 5.63
C PHE A 144 -1.61 9.79 4.20
N LEU A 145 -1.52 11.11 4.08
CA LEU A 145 -1.40 11.83 2.82
C LEU A 145 0.08 11.94 2.46
N GLY A 146 0.45 11.51 1.27
CA GLY A 146 1.76 11.76 0.66
C GLY A 146 1.63 12.53 -0.66
N GLU A 147 2.77 12.76 -1.31
CA GLU A 147 2.82 13.41 -2.63
C GLU A 147 2.26 12.50 -3.74
N GLY A 148 0.96 12.61 -4.04
CA GLY A 148 0.29 11.85 -5.09
C GLY A 148 -0.18 10.44 -4.69
N VAL A 149 -0.03 10.07 -3.42
CA VAL A 149 -0.47 8.80 -2.84
C VAL A 149 -1.15 9.05 -1.50
N MET A 150 -2.11 8.19 -1.16
CA MET A 150 -2.78 8.19 0.13
C MET A 150 -2.90 6.76 0.63
N GLY A 151 -2.41 6.51 1.83
CA GLY A 151 -2.53 5.22 2.52
C GLY A 151 -3.35 5.33 3.80
N GLY A 152 -3.56 4.20 4.47
CA GLY A 152 -4.23 4.14 5.76
C GLY A 152 -5.46 3.26 5.70
N THR A 153 -6.61 3.82 6.06
CA THR A 153 -7.85 3.05 6.24
C THR A 153 -9.08 3.77 5.70
N ILE A 154 -10.10 2.99 5.35
CA ILE A 154 -11.44 3.45 5.00
C ILE A 154 -12.49 2.86 5.98
N PRO A 155 -13.75 3.33 5.96
CA PRO A 155 -14.77 2.82 6.87
C PRO A 155 -14.96 1.30 6.85
N GLY A 156 -15.07 0.73 8.05
CA GLY A 156 -15.26 -0.71 8.27
C GLY A 156 -16.68 -1.18 7.94
N ALA A 157 -16.93 -2.45 8.24
CA ALA A 157 -18.24 -3.07 8.08
C ALA A 157 -18.40 -4.24 9.06
N ARG A 158 -19.65 -4.51 9.45
CA ARG A 158 -20.06 -5.79 10.01
C ARG A 158 -20.58 -6.65 8.86
N ILE A 159 -20.02 -7.83 8.68
CA ILE A 159 -20.33 -8.75 7.59
C ILE A 159 -20.84 -10.04 8.20
N GLN A 160 -21.99 -10.50 7.70
CA GLN A 160 -22.63 -11.73 8.15
C GLN A 160 -23.58 -12.19 7.04
N PHE A 161 -23.65 -13.49 6.78
CA PHE A 161 -24.67 -14.07 5.90
C PHE A 161 -24.97 -15.51 6.31
N ASN A 162 -26.24 -15.90 6.39
CA ASN A 162 -26.61 -17.26 6.81
C ASN A 162 -26.35 -18.33 5.74
N GLY A 163 -26.04 -17.93 4.51
CA GLY A 163 -25.91 -18.83 3.38
C GLY A 163 -27.26 -19.22 2.77
N LEU A 164 -27.24 -19.68 1.53
CA LEU A 164 -28.41 -20.30 0.90
C LEU A 164 -28.45 -21.77 1.31
N LEU A 165 -29.39 -22.13 2.20
CA LEU A 165 -29.43 -23.46 2.83
C LEU A 165 -28.09 -23.81 3.55
N GLY A 166 -27.40 -22.79 4.06
CA GLY A 166 -26.09 -22.91 4.70
C GLY A 166 -24.88 -22.85 3.73
N ALA A 167 -25.09 -22.97 2.42
CA ALA A 167 -24.01 -22.81 1.44
C ALA A 167 -23.62 -21.33 1.32
N GLY A 168 -22.30 -21.04 1.35
CA GLY A 168 -21.79 -19.67 1.31
C GLY A 168 -22.04 -18.86 2.59
N ALA A 169 -22.31 -19.53 3.72
CA ALA A 169 -22.50 -18.85 5.00
C ALA A 169 -21.23 -18.12 5.45
N VAL A 170 -21.39 -16.87 5.90
CA VAL A 170 -20.32 -16.00 6.39
C VAL A 170 -20.55 -15.75 7.88
N PRO A 171 -19.59 -16.06 8.77
CA PRO A 171 -19.76 -15.83 10.19
C PRO A 171 -19.85 -14.34 10.50
N ASP A 172 -20.57 -14.02 11.57
CA ASP A 172 -20.74 -12.64 12.01
C ASP A 172 -19.42 -12.03 12.48
N THR A 173 -18.87 -11.13 11.67
CA THR A 173 -17.55 -10.53 11.90
C THR A 173 -17.62 -9.03 11.72
N THR A 174 -17.09 -8.29 12.70
CA THR A 174 -16.99 -6.82 12.65
C THR A 174 -15.56 -6.42 12.36
N PHE A 175 -15.37 -5.68 11.28
CA PHE A 175 -14.10 -5.07 10.93
C PHE A 175 -14.15 -3.59 11.32
N PRO A 176 -13.23 -3.10 12.16
CA PRO A 176 -13.24 -1.70 12.60
C PRO A 176 -13.10 -0.77 11.40
N TYR A 177 -12.21 -1.12 10.47
CA TYR A 177 -11.91 -0.42 9.23
C TYR A 177 -11.27 -1.40 8.25
N PHE A 178 -11.05 -0.97 7.01
CA PHE A 178 -10.27 -1.74 6.03
C PHE A 178 -9.02 -0.98 5.59
N GLN A 179 -7.89 -1.69 5.43
CA GLN A 179 -6.67 -1.10 4.86
C GLN A 179 -6.96 -0.48 3.48
N PHE A 180 -6.28 0.60 3.15
CA PHE A 180 -6.44 1.34 1.90
C PHE A 180 -5.12 1.89 1.40
N ILE A 181 -4.94 1.85 0.08
CA ILE A 181 -3.95 2.66 -0.63
C ILE A 181 -4.54 3.12 -1.96
N GLY A 182 -4.32 4.38 -2.31
CA GLY A 182 -4.78 4.96 -3.57
C GLY A 182 -3.87 6.07 -4.08
N PHE A 183 -4.07 6.42 -5.35
CA PHE A 183 -3.18 7.34 -6.07
C PHE A 183 -3.99 8.49 -6.68
N ALA A 184 -3.42 9.69 -6.65
CA ALA A 184 -4.01 10.88 -7.27
C ALA A 184 -4.02 10.81 -8.81
N GLN A 185 -3.12 10.00 -9.37
CA GLN A 185 -3.02 9.76 -10.81
C GLN A 185 -2.83 8.27 -11.08
N THR A 186 -3.54 7.77 -12.09
CA THR A 186 -3.44 6.39 -12.54
C THR A 186 -3.06 6.27 -14.01
N GLU A 187 -2.58 5.09 -14.43
CA GLU A 187 -2.32 4.71 -15.81
C GLU A 187 -3.23 3.56 -16.24
N THR A 188 -3.86 3.70 -17.39
CA THR A 188 -4.72 2.66 -18.01
C THR A 188 -4.28 2.31 -19.43
N ASP A 189 -3.26 2.98 -19.95
CA ASP A 189 -2.62 2.63 -21.22
C ASP A 189 -1.82 1.32 -21.06
N LEU A 190 -2.41 0.22 -21.52
CA LEU A 190 -1.79 -1.10 -21.48
C LEU A 190 -0.44 -1.16 -22.21
N GLY A 191 -0.19 -0.28 -23.20
CA GLY A 191 1.13 -0.19 -23.84
C GLY A 191 2.23 0.30 -22.91
N LYS A 192 1.88 1.06 -21.86
CA LYS A 192 2.82 1.54 -20.82
C LYS A 192 2.87 0.63 -19.61
N VAL A 193 1.77 -0.07 -19.32
CA VAL A 193 1.63 -0.98 -18.17
C VAL A 193 2.12 -2.40 -18.49
N ALA A 194 2.24 -2.77 -19.77
CA ALA A 194 2.75 -4.07 -20.16
C ALA A 194 4.16 -4.32 -19.60
N GLY A 195 4.40 -5.54 -19.12
CA GLY A 195 5.65 -5.88 -18.46
C GLY A 195 5.60 -7.19 -17.70
N VAL A 196 6.68 -7.45 -16.98
CA VAL A 196 6.81 -8.60 -16.09
C VAL A 196 6.96 -8.10 -14.67
N TYR A 197 6.13 -8.64 -13.78
CA TYR A 197 6.02 -8.21 -12.41
C TYR A 197 6.14 -9.39 -11.46
N ASN A 198 6.74 -9.17 -10.30
CA ASN A 198 6.49 -10.02 -9.13
C ASN A 198 5.35 -9.40 -8.34
N GLY A 199 4.45 -10.23 -7.82
CA GLY A 199 3.31 -9.83 -7.02
C GLY A 199 3.30 -10.54 -5.68
N SER A 200 2.93 -9.81 -4.64
CA SER A 200 2.65 -10.37 -3.32
C SER A 200 1.45 -9.69 -2.67
N GLY A 201 0.72 -10.45 -1.86
CA GLY A 201 -0.53 -9.99 -1.26
C GLY A 201 -1.14 -11.02 -0.34
N PHE A 202 -2.37 -10.75 0.07
CA PHE A 202 -3.20 -11.75 0.72
C PHE A 202 -4.62 -11.64 0.19
N HIS A 203 -5.30 -12.78 0.15
CA HIS A 203 -6.73 -12.86 -0.02
C HIS A 203 -7.38 -13.42 1.25
N GLU A 204 -8.67 -13.18 1.38
CA GLU A 204 -9.53 -13.63 2.46
C GLU A 204 -10.83 -14.16 1.86
N ILE A 205 -11.37 -15.24 2.43
CA ILE A 205 -12.57 -15.91 1.92
C ILE A 205 -13.64 -15.90 3.02
N PRO A 206 -14.58 -14.93 3.00
CA PRO A 206 -15.58 -14.76 4.06
C PRO A 206 -16.35 -16.04 4.37
N SER A 207 -16.81 -16.76 3.35
CA SER A 207 -17.64 -17.97 3.47
C SER A 207 -16.88 -19.19 3.98
N GLN A 208 -15.54 -19.12 4.02
CA GLN A 208 -14.67 -20.12 4.63
C GLN A 208 -14.15 -19.64 5.99
N GLY A 209 -14.94 -18.80 6.68
CA GLY A 209 -14.58 -18.26 7.99
C GLY A 209 -13.48 -17.21 7.92
N PHE A 210 -13.50 -16.38 6.88
CA PHE A 210 -12.44 -15.39 6.61
C PHE A 210 -11.06 -16.04 6.53
N ALA A 211 -10.99 -17.22 5.89
CA ALA A 211 -9.72 -17.92 5.71
C ALA A 211 -8.78 -17.07 4.84
N GLN A 212 -7.60 -16.77 5.38
CA GLN A 212 -6.58 -15.99 4.68
C GLN A 212 -5.64 -16.90 3.88
N VAL A 213 -5.29 -16.46 2.67
CA VAL A 213 -4.36 -17.15 1.77
C VAL A 213 -3.34 -16.16 1.21
N ALA A 214 -2.08 -16.56 1.21
CA ALA A 214 -1.00 -15.74 0.65
C ALA A 214 -1.10 -15.69 -0.88
N GLN A 215 -0.76 -14.54 -1.45
CA GLN A 215 -0.46 -14.43 -2.88
C GLN A 215 1.03 -14.21 -3.07
N ASP A 216 1.65 -15.02 -3.91
CA ASP A 216 3.06 -14.91 -4.25
C ASP A 216 3.25 -15.45 -5.66
N TYR A 217 3.38 -14.55 -6.61
CA TYR A 217 3.29 -14.89 -8.02
C TYR A 217 4.20 -14.01 -8.88
N ARG A 218 4.41 -14.46 -10.11
CA ARG A 218 4.95 -13.65 -11.20
C ARG A 218 3.87 -13.46 -12.25
N MET A 219 3.66 -12.24 -12.71
CA MET A 219 2.70 -11.92 -13.77
C MET A 219 3.43 -11.35 -14.98
N SER A 220 3.11 -11.88 -16.17
CA SER A 220 3.45 -11.25 -17.44
C SER A 220 2.19 -10.64 -18.02
N LEU A 221 2.20 -9.33 -18.28
CA LEU A 221 1.08 -8.57 -18.85
C LEU A 221 1.48 -8.03 -20.22
N ALA A 222 0.68 -8.32 -21.23
CA ALA A 222 0.86 -7.83 -22.59
C ALA A 222 0.09 -6.51 -22.82
N ALA A 223 0.49 -5.79 -23.86
CA ALA A 223 -0.12 -4.50 -24.23
C ALA A 223 -1.58 -4.63 -24.73
N ASP A 224 -2.03 -5.84 -25.07
CA ASP A 224 -3.42 -6.13 -25.42
C ASP A 224 -4.27 -6.55 -24.20
N GLY A 225 -3.69 -6.51 -22.99
CA GLY A 225 -4.35 -6.88 -21.73
C GLY A 225 -4.36 -8.37 -21.44
N SER A 226 -3.89 -9.23 -22.36
CA SER A 226 -3.67 -10.65 -22.03
C SER A 226 -2.56 -10.77 -20.99
N PHE A 227 -2.67 -11.79 -20.12
CA PHE A 227 -1.71 -11.97 -19.06
C PHE A 227 -1.54 -13.44 -18.68
N THR A 228 -0.46 -13.73 -17.96
CA THR A 228 -0.21 -15.05 -17.38
C THR A 228 0.32 -14.85 -15.97
N VAL A 229 -0.31 -15.52 -15.01
CA VAL A 229 0.11 -15.58 -13.61
C VAL A 229 0.75 -16.94 -13.37
N CYS A 230 1.96 -16.93 -12.82
CA CYS A 230 2.72 -18.11 -12.44
C CYS A 230 2.92 -18.11 -10.93
N ASP A 231 2.57 -19.20 -10.24
CA ASP A 231 2.85 -19.33 -8.81
C ASP A 231 4.37 -19.28 -8.55
N ASN A 232 4.81 -18.49 -7.58
CA ASN A 232 6.22 -18.34 -7.24
C ASN A 232 6.68 -19.40 -6.22
N ARG A 233 6.42 -20.67 -6.54
CA ARG A 233 6.76 -21.85 -5.71
C ARG A 233 7.22 -23.01 -6.58
N SER A 234 7.92 -23.96 -5.97
CA SER A 234 8.31 -25.21 -6.65
C SER A 234 7.08 -25.97 -7.15
N GLY A 235 7.09 -26.39 -8.42
CA GLY A 235 5.94 -27.04 -9.08
C GLY A 235 4.76 -26.11 -9.39
N GLY A 236 4.95 -24.79 -9.30
CA GLY A 236 3.94 -23.79 -9.63
C GLY A 236 3.45 -23.89 -11.08
N THR A 237 2.17 -23.58 -11.29
CA THR A 237 1.57 -23.55 -12.63
C THR A 237 1.45 -22.13 -13.15
N CYS A 238 1.55 -21.97 -14.47
CA CYS A 238 1.27 -20.71 -15.15
C CYS A 238 -0.07 -20.79 -15.88
N LYS A 239 -0.95 -19.82 -15.66
CA LYS A 239 -2.22 -19.71 -16.40
C LYS A 239 -2.70 -18.27 -16.47
N GLN A 240 -3.58 -17.99 -17.43
CA GLN A 240 -4.35 -16.75 -17.40
C GLN A 240 -5.50 -16.92 -16.41
N LYS A 241 -5.43 -16.24 -15.25
CA LYS A 241 -6.42 -16.38 -14.16
C LYS A 241 -7.75 -15.69 -14.45
N GLY A 242 -7.97 -15.06 -15.61
CA GLY A 242 -9.23 -14.37 -15.92
C GLY A 242 -9.32 -13.93 -17.39
N ASN A 243 -10.27 -13.06 -17.71
CA ASN A 243 -10.35 -12.42 -19.02
C ASN A 243 -9.27 -11.34 -19.18
N LYS A 244 -8.99 -10.88 -20.41
CA LYS A 244 -8.02 -9.80 -20.63
C LYS A 244 -8.36 -8.56 -19.80
N PHE A 245 -7.34 -7.88 -19.30
CA PHE A 245 -7.50 -6.58 -18.64
C PHE A 245 -8.00 -5.53 -19.64
N VAL A 246 -9.04 -4.80 -19.25
CA VAL A 246 -9.64 -3.73 -20.05
C VAL A 246 -9.73 -2.45 -19.23
N ALA A 247 -9.33 -1.32 -19.82
CA ALA A 247 -9.43 -0.01 -19.20
C ALA A 247 -10.87 0.36 -18.82
N GLN A 248 -11.04 0.92 -17.64
CA GLN A 248 -12.31 1.34 -17.07
C GLN A 248 -12.36 2.86 -16.93
N PRO A 249 -13.55 3.49 -17.01
CA PRO A 249 -13.74 4.91 -16.74
C PRO A 249 -13.30 5.35 -15.34
N THR A 250 -13.17 4.41 -14.39
CA THR A 250 -12.69 4.64 -13.03
C THR A 250 -11.18 4.91 -12.95
N GLY A 251 -10.45 4.84 -14.07
CA GLY A 251 -8.99 4.99 -14.09
C GLY A 251 -8.25 3.72 -13.66
N THR A 252 -8.84 2.54 -13.91
CA THR A 252 -8.26 1.24 -13.58
C THR A 252 -8.32 0.29 -14.78
N LEU A 253 -7.63 -0.84 -14.69
CA LEU A 253 -7.75 -1.96 -15.63
C LEU A 253 -8.53 -3.08 -14.93
N MET A 254 -9.55 -3.65 -15.58
CA MET A 254 -10.38 -4.71 -14.99
C MET A 254 -10.29 -6.02 -15.79
N SER A 255 -10.16 -7.13 -15.08
CA SER A 255 -10.32 -8.50 -15.58
C SER A 255 -11.54 -9.14 -14.90
N THR A 256 -12.48 -9.67 -15.68
CA THR A 256 -13.62 -10.45 -15.18
C THR A 256 -13.33 -11.94 -15.13
N ASN A 257 -14.16 -12.69 -14.40
CA ASN A 257 -13.99 -14.13 -14.15
C ASN A 257 -12.59 -14.45 -13.61
N TYR A 258 -12.09 -13.57 -12.74
CA TYR A 258 -10.76 -13.71 -12.17
C TYR A 258 -10.77 -14.75 -11.05
N GLU A 259 -10.05 -15.84 -11.26
CA GLU A 259 -9.93 -16.95 -10.33
C GLU A 259 -9.28 -16.52 -9.01
N GLY A 260 -9.86 -16.99 -7.91
CA GLY A 260 -9.24 -16.89 -6.60
C GLY A 260 -8.01 -17.80 -6.44
N GLU A 261 -7.44 -17.80 -5.24
CA GLU A 261 -6.49 -18.81 -4.79
C GLU A 261 -7.21 -20.07 -4.31
N ARG A 262 -8.51 -19.97 -3.99
CA ARG A 262 -9.39 -21.11 -3.75
C ARG A 262 -10.57 -21.13 -4.73
N ALA A 263 -11.16 -22.31 -4.87
CA ALA A 263 -12.38 -22.47 -5.64
C ALA A 263 -13.55 -21.75 -4.94
N PRO A 264 -14.52 -21.21 -5.71
CA PRO A 264 -15.75 -20.67 -5.17
C PRO A 264 -16.46 -21.67 -4.24
N THR A 265 -17.01 -21.17 -3.14
CA THR A 265 -17.81 -21.97 -2.20
C THR A 265 -19.11 -22.45 -2.85
N LEU A 266 -19.66 -21.67 -3.79
CA LEU A 266 -20.84 -22.03 -4.57
C LEU A 266 -20.77 -21.42 -5.97
N GLY A 267 -21.07 -22.23 -7.00
CA GLY A 267 -21.19 -21.77 -8.37
C GLY A 267 -19.87 -21.71 -9.13
N ALA A 268 -19.77 -20.76 -10.07
CA ALA A 268 -18.62 -20.59 -10.94
C ALA A 268 -17.72 -19.42 -10.49
N VAL A 269 -16.56 -19.30 -11.13
CA VAL A 269 -15.66 -18.17 -10.95
C VAL A 269 -16.31 -16.91 -11.52
N MET A 270 -16.55 -15.93 -10.65
CA MET A 270 -17.26 -14.67 -10.93
C MET A 270 -16.58 -13.45 -10.30
N GLY A 271 -15.45 -13.64 -9.61
CA GLY A 271 -14.62 -12.57 -9.10
C GLY A 271 -14.10 -11.63 -10.19
N ARG A 272 -13.75 -10.42 -9.78
CA ARG A 272 -13.16 -9.40 -10.65
C ARG A 272 -11.82 -8.99 -10.08
N ALA A 273 -10.81 -8.87 -10.93
CA ALA A 273 -9.55 -8.23 -10.56
C ALA A 273 -9.51 -6.81 -11.10
N TYR A 274 -9.12 -5.87 -10.25
CA TYR A 274 -8.77 -4.52 -10.66
C TYR A 274 -7.28 -4.31 -10.48
N LEU A 275 -6.61 -3.93 -11.57
CA LEU A 275 -5.26 -3.44 -11.56
C LEU A 275 -5.29 -1.90 -11.53
N ILE A 276 -4.93 -1.36 -10.39
CA ILE A 276 -4.81 0.07 -10.11
C ILE A 276 -3.34 0.45 -10.26
N VAL A 277 -2.99 1.14 -11.35
CA VAL A 277 -1.59 1.50 -11.62
C VAL A 277 -1.38 2.96 -11.27
N GLY A 278 -0.87 3.22 -10.07
CA GLY A 278 -0.52 4.56 -9.62
C GLY A 278 0.65 5.15 -10.38
N LYS A 279 0.65 6.47 -10.61
CA LYS A 279 1.81 7.23 -11.06
C LYS A 279 2.43 7.94 -9.86
N LEU A 280 3.62 7.51 -9.46
CA LEU A 280 4.28 8.03 -8.27
C LEU A 280 5.78 8.17 -8.52
N ARG A 281 6.34 9.36 -8.26
CA ARG A 281 7.78 9.66 -8.42
C ARG A 281 8.32 9.26 -9.81
N GLY A 282 7.52 9.47 -10.85
CA GLY A 282 7.86 9.12 -12.24
C GLY A 282 7.84 7.61 -12.55
N GLN A 283 7.33 6.79 -11.64
CA GLN A 283 7.23 5.33 -11.79
C GLN A 283 5.77 4.87 -11.75
N LEU A 284 5.54 3.66 -12.28
CA LEU A 284 4.26 2.98 -12.18
C LEU A 284 4.25 2.07 -10.94
N VAL A 285 3.19 2.19 -10.15
CA VAL A 285 2.97 1.41 -8.92
C VAL A 285 1.69 0.59 -9.09
N PRO A 286 1.78 -0.66 -9.57
CA PRO A 286 0.62 -1.51 -9.71
C PRO A 286 0.19 -2.12 -8.37
N VAL A 287 -1.05 -1.88 -8.00
CA VAL A 287 -1.78 -2.54 -6.90
C VAL A 287 -2.92 -3.32 -7.52
N MET A 288 -3.04 -4.60 -7.16
CA MET A 288 -4.12 -5.45 -7.64
C MET A 288 -5.05 -5.78 -6.47
N ILE A 289 -6.35 -5.61 -6.69
CA ILE A 289 -7.37 -6.10 -5.77
C ILE A 289 -8.22 -7.16 -6.46
N ARG A 290 -8.76 -8.09 -5.67
CA ARG A 290 -9.84 -8.98 -6.09
C ARG A 290 -11.12 -8.58 -5.37
N VAL A 291 -12.17 -8.28 -6.15
CA VAL A 291 -13.53 -8.09 -5.67
C VAL A 291 -14.27 -9.42 -5.85
N GLY A 292 -14.84 -9.93 -4.77
CA GLY A 292 -15.64 -11.15 -4.79
C GLY A 292 -17.02 -10.98 -5.44
N TYR A 293 -17.75 -12.07 -5.52
CA TYR A 293 -19.13 -12.15 -6.01
C TYR A 293 -19.99 -12.97 -5.04
N ALA A 294 -21.16 -12.44 -4.72
CA ALA A 294 -22.18 -13.18 -3.97
C ALA A 294 -23.57 -12.86 -4.54
N SER A 295 -24.38 -13.89 -4.73
CA SER A 295 -25.79 -13.77 -5.10
C SER A 295 -26.61 -14.92 -4.51
N ALA A 296 -27.67 -14.56 -3.78
CA ALA A 296 -28.60 -15.49 -3.14
C ALA A 296 -29.99 -15.49 -3.78
N GLU A 297 -30.30 -14.50 -4.62
CA GLU A 297 -31.65 -14.27 -5.16
C GLU A 297 -31.66 -14.14 -6.69
N ALA A 298 -30.57 -13.66 -7.30
CA ALA A 298 -30.46 -13.48 -8.73
C ALA A 298 -29.58 -14.58 -9.36
N LEU A 299 -29.99 -15.11 -10.51
CA LEU A 299 -29.17 -16.07 -11.27
C LEU A 299 -28.02 -15.35 -12.02
N PRO A 300 -26.82 -15.96 -12.10
CA PRO A 300 -26.46 -17.21 -11.43
C PRO A 300 -26.30 -17.03 -9.92
N LEU A 301 -26.83 -17.96 -9.13
CA LEU A 301 -26.53 -18.02 -7.70
C LEU A 301 -25.04 -18.33 -7.53
N GLY A 302 -24.41 -17.76 -6.51
CA GLY A 302 -23.00 -18.02 -6.27
C GLY A 302 -22.41 -17.38 -5.03
N ALA A 303 -21.31 -17.97 -4.58
CA ALA A 303 -20.43 -17.48 -3.53
C ALA A 303 -19.00 -17.69 -4.00
N ASP A 304 -18.53 -16.77 -4.85
CA ASP A 304 -17.12 -16.58 -5.19
C ASP A 304 -16.61 -15.34 -4.45
N ASP A 305 -16.70 -15.41 -3.13
CA ASP A 305 -16.59 -14.27 -2.23
C ASP A 305 -15.14 -13.97 -1.80
N GLU A 306 -14.16 -14.64 -2.39
CA GLU A 306 -12.76 -14.35 -2.12
C GLU A 306 -12.42 -12.89 -2.50
N ILE A 307 -11.80 -12.19 -1.57
CA ILE A 307 -11.45 -10.78 -1.65
C ILE A 307 -9.98 -10.60 -1.32
N GLY A 308 -9.37 -9.50 -1.74
CA GLY A 308 -8.07 -9.15 -1.19
C GLY A 308 -7.30 -8.14 -2.02
N ILE A 309 -6.03 -7.99 -1.64
CA ILE A 309 -5.13 -6.97 -2.17
C ILE A 309 -3.70 -7.48 -2.23
N GLY A 310 -3.00 -7.07 -3.28
CA GLY A 310 -1.58 -7.29 -3.44
C GLY A 310 -0.91 -6.11 -4.13
N MET A 311 0.40 -6.04 -3.93
CA MET A 311 1.28 -5.15 -4.66
C MET A 311 2.01 -5.92 -5.74
N MET A 312 2.24 -5.27 -6.89
CA MET A 312 3.18 -5.73 -7.89
C MET A 312 4.36 -4.77 -8.03
N ALA A 313 5.55 -5.32 -8.29
CA ALA A 313 6.74 -4.56 -8.63
C ALA A 313 7.38 -5.14 -9.91
N PRO A 314 7.98 -4.30 -10.78
CA PRO A 314 8.71 -4.81 -11.94
C PRO A 314 9.73 -5.87 -11.55
N ALA A 315 9.89 -6.90 -12.36
CA ALA A 315 10.88 -7.97 -12.15
C ALA A 315 12.31 -7.49 -12.49
N VAL A 316 12.76 -6.45 -11.79
CA VAL A 316 14.06 -5.79 -11.94
C VAL A 316 14.75 -5.78 -10.58
N ALA A 317 16.01 -6.20 -10.54
CA ALA A 317 16.75 -6.34 -9.30
C ALA A 317 16.88 -5.00 -8.55
N ALA A 318 16.51 -5.00 -7.26
CA ALA A 318 16.73 -3.86 -6.38
C ALA A 318 18.19 -3.80 -5.93
N THR A 319 18.75 -2.60 -5.75
CA THR A 319 20.10 -2.43 -5.22
C THR A 319 20.03 -1.99 -3.77
N GLN A 320 20.94 -2.47 -2.92
CA GLN A 320 21.00 -2.04 -1.53
C GLN A 320 21.11 -0.51 -1.43
N GLY A 321 20.35 0.09 -0.52
CA GLY A 321 20.35 1.53 -0.29
C GLY A 321 19.44 2.35 -1.24
N THR A 322 18.92 1.78 -2.33
CA THR A 322 18.00 2.52 -3.23
C THR A 322 16.58 2.65 -2.69
N ILE A 323 16.27 1.94 -1.61
CA ILE A 323 14.92 1.87 -1.01
C ILE A 323 14.88 2.44 0.41
N ASN A 324 15.95 3.10 0.86
CA ASN A 324 16.01 3.69 2.18
C ASN A 324 14.87 4.71 2.39
N GLY A 325 14.31 4.74 3.60
CA GLY A 325 13.25 5.65 3.98
C GLY A 325 12.31 5.03 5.01
N GLU A 326 11.35 5.83 5.45
CA GLU A 326 10.25 5.43 6.29
C GLU A 326 8.97 5.36 5.47
N TYR A 327 8.21 4.30 5.69
CA TYR A 327 6.99 4.01 4.96
C TYR A 327 5.88 3.71 5.95
N VAL A 328 4.70 4.28 5.75
CA VAL A 328 3.54 4.01 6.60
C VAL A 328 2.49 3.22 5.85
N GLY A 329 1.90 2.24 6.53
CA GLY A 329 0.88 1.37 5.98
C GLY A 329 -0.01 0.79 7.06
N VAL A 330 -0.93 -0.06 6.62
CA VAL A 330 -1.77 -0.88 7.49
C VAL A 330 -1.55 -2.33 7.08
N ASP A 331 -1.36 -3.21 8.05
CA ASP A 331 -1.15 -4.62 7.79
C ASP A 331 -2.45 -5.43 7.78
N SER A 332 -2.36 -6.70 7.40
CA SER A 332 -3.48 -7.64 7.32
C SER A 332 -4.08 -8.00 8.68
N ALA A 333 -3.48 -7.55 9.79
CA ALA A 333 -4.05 -7.62 11.14
C ALA A 333 -4.73 -6.29 11.56
N PHE A 334 -4.89 -5.37 10.60
CA PHE A 334 -5.46 -4.04 10.81
C PHE A 334 -4.62 -3.18 11.74
N GLU A 335 -3.30 -3.40 11.84
CA GLU A 335 -2.42 -2.57 12.64
C GLU A 335 -1.70 -1.54 11.76
N TYR A 336 -1.57 -0.30 12.25
CA TYR A 336 -0.73 0.70 11.60
C TYR A 336 0.74 0.33 11.80
N LYS A 337 1.53 0.42 10.73
CA LYS A 337 2.96 0.11 10.75
C LYS A 337 3.76 1.20 10.07
N THR A 338 4.82 1.65 10.74
CA THR A 338 5.94 2.31 10.07
C THR A 338 7.01 1.28 9.78
N THR A 339 7.46 1.19 8.54
CA THR A 339 8.61 0.37 8.14
C THR A 339 9.77 1.28 7.80
N ALA A 340 10.80 1.29 8.65
CA ALA A 340 12.04 2.02 8.43
C ALA A 340 13.05 1.10 7.73
N LEU A 341 13.57 1.54 6.58
CA LEU A 341 14.51 0.79 5.74
C LEU A 341 15.85 1.53 5.67
N VAL A 342 16.94 0.87 6.06
CA VAL A 342 18.30 1.44 5.99
C VAL A 342 19.31 0.37 5.58
N GLY A 343 19.81 0.47 4.35
CA GLY A 343 20.80 -0.47 3.82
C GLY A 343 20.24 -1.90 3.75
N ALA A 344 20.80 -2.79 4.57
CA ALA A 344 20.38 -4.19 4.67
C ALA A 344 19.60 -4.52 5.95
N ASP A 345 19.17 -3.49 6.69
CA ASP A 345 18.34 -3.62 7.89
C ASP A 345 16.97 -2.95 7.65
N ALA A 346 15.94 -3.51 8.26
CA ALA A 346 14.63 -2.86 8.37
C ALA A 346 14.05 -3.03 9.79
N ALA A 347 13.17 -2.13 10.18
CA ALA A 347 12.39 -2.25 11.40
C ALA A 347 10.92 -1.91 11.11
N MET A 348 10.01 -2.79 11.51
CA MET A 348 8.58 -2.47 11.57
C MET A 348 8.23 -2.00 12.98
N LEU A 349 7.62 -0.83 13.09
CA LEU A 349 7.31 -0.13 14.32
C LEU A 349 5.81 0.18 14.39
N ASP A 350 5.28 0.33 15.61
CA ASP A 350 4.00 0.98 15.84
C ASP A 350 4.21 2.50 15.73
N PRO A 351 3.63 3.21 14.74
CA PRO A 351 3.84 4.65 14.56
C PRO A 351 3.39 5.47 15.77
N PHE A 352 2.44 4.98 16.57
CA PHE A 352 1.90 5.69 17.74
C PHE A 352 2.61 5.32 19.05
N HIS A 353 3.49 4.31 19.00
CA HIS A 353 4.33 3.87 20.11
C HIS A 353 5.77 3.62 19.63
N ALA A 354 6.31 4.53 18.81
CA ALA A 354 7.58 4.32 18.11
C ALA A 354 8.80 4.12 19.05
N SER A 355 8.71 4.58 20.30
CA SER A 355 9.74 4.37 21.33
C SER A 355 9.64 3.02 22.04
N ASP A 356 8.55 2.26 21.87
CA ASP A 356 8.38 0.94 22.47
C ASP A 356 9.04 -0.15 21.62
N ALA A 357 10.34 -0.36 21.87
CA ALA A 357 11.14 -1.36 21.18
C ALA A 357 10.60 -2.80 21.34
N THR A 358 9.76 -3.08 22.35
CA THR A 358 9.18 -4.41 22.55
C THR A 358 8.14 -4.77 21.49
N ARG A 359 7.59 -3.76 20.79
CA ARG A 359 6.65 -3.91 19.67
C ARG A 359 7.35 -3.95 18.30
N ALA A 360 8.65 -3.69 18.26
CA ALA A 360 9.39 -3.60 17.02
C ALA A 360 9.69 -4.99 16.44
N ILE A 361 9.59 -5.11 15.12
CA ILE A 361 10.05 -6.29 14.38
C ILE A 361 11.29 -5.89 13.60
N ALA A 362 12.46 -6.36 14.04
CA ALA A 362 13.72 -6.16 13.35
C ALA A 362 13.91 -7.21 12.24
N LEU A 363 14.23 -6.74 11.04
CA LEU A 363 14.42 -7.55 9.84
C LEU A 363 15.82 -7.33 9.25
N LYS A 364 16.37 -8.39 8.67
CA LYS A 364 17.50 -8.34 7.74
C LYS A 364 16.99 -8.49 6.33
N LEU A 365 17.56 -7.72 5.42
CA LEU A 365 17.26 -7.73 3.99
C LEU A 365 18.42 -8.39 3.24
N ASP A 366 18.10 -9.42 2.47
CA ASP A 366 19.04 -10.10 1.60
C ASP A 366 18.79 -9.68 0.14
N PHE A 367 19.77 -8.96 -0.40
CA PHE A 367 19.75 -8.47 -1.78
C PHE A 367 20.34 -9.46 -2.79
N SER A 368 20.74 -10.68 -2.36
CA SER A 368 21.16 -11.79 -3.24
C SER A 368 19.97 -12.45 -3.96
N GLN A 369 19.24 -11.62 -4.70
CA GLN A 369 17.98 -11.93 -5.36
C GLN A 369 18.13 -13.11 -6.34
N THR A 370 17.52 -14.24 -6.00
CA THR A 370 17.31 -15.36 -6.93
C THR A 370 16.16 -15.09 -7.91
N THR A 371 15.21 -14.26 -7.48
CA THR A 371 14.15 -13.68 -8.33
C THR A 371 14.35 -12.16 -8.37
N PRO A 372 14.69 -11.57 -9.54
CA PRO A 372 14.91 -10.13 -9.66
C PRO A 372 13.70 -9.32 -9.17
N GLY A 373 13.91 -8.38 -8.26
CA GLY A 373 12.87 -7.52 -7.67
C GLY A 373 12.26 -8.05 -6.37
N VAL A 374 12.71 -9.21 -5.87
CA VAL A 374 12.21 -9.81 -4.62
C VAL A 374 13.34 -9.92 -3.60
N ILE A 375 13.33 -9.03 -2.61
CA ILE A 375 14.28 -9.03 -1.50
C ILE A 375 13.79 -10.03 -0.46
N THR A 376 14.64 -11.01 -0.11
CA THR A 376 14.32 -11.93 0.99
C THR A 376 14.52 -11.22 2.32
N THR A 377 13.61 -11.44 3.26
CA THR A 377 13.75 -10.92 4.62
C THR A 377 13.84 -12.05 5.63
N THR A 378 14.59 -11.81 6.71
CA THR A 378 14.65 -12.71 7.87
C THR A 378 14.52 -11.90 9.15
N ARG A 379 13.87 -12.42 10.18
CA ARG A 379 13.84 -11.77 11.50
C ARG A 379 15.21 -11.81 12.16
N LYS A 380 15.66 -10.69 12.73
CA LYS A 380 17.00 -10.53 13.32
C LYS A 380 17.14 -11.24 14.67
N GLU A 381 16.06 -11.45 15.41
CA GLU A 381 16.08 -12.05 16.76
C GLU A 381 14.81 -12.90 17.05
N GLY A 382 14.93 -13.89 17.95
CA GLY A 382 13.81 -14.52 18.66
C GLY A 382 12.93 -15.52 17.91
N THR A 383 13.03 -15.67 16.58
CA THR A 383 12.28 -16.71 15.85
C THR A 383 13.02 -17.17 14.59
N PRO A 384 14.00 -18.09 14.71
CA PRO A 384 14.66 -18.70 13.56
C PRO A 384 13.64 -19.33 12.61
N GLY A 385 13.80 -19.13 11.29
CA GLY A 385 12.99 -19.79 10.27
C GLY A 385 11.78 -19.00 9.73
N ILE A 386 11.46 -17.82 10.29
CA ILE A 386 10.50 -16.92 9.66
C ILE A 386 11.20 -16.11 8.57
N THR A 387 10.80 -16.34 7.33
CA THR A 387 11.27 -15.61 6.15
C THR A 387 10.13 -14.86 5.47
N GLY A 388 10.43 -13.69 4.93
CA GLY A 388 9.49 -12.90 4.14
C GLY A 388 10.06 -12.47 2.79
N LYS A 389 9.24 -11.75 2.05
CA LYS A 389 9.53 -11.16 0.74
C LYS A 389 9.15 -9.70 0.78
N LEU A 390 10.07 -8.84 0.37
CA LEU A 390 9.87 -7.41 0.21
C LEU A 390 10.02 -7.04 -1.27
N MET A 391 9.05 -6.29 -1.78
CA MET A 391 9.05 -5.75 -3.14
C MET A 391 8.83 -4.24 -3.09
N PHE A 392 9.36 -3.52 -4.07
CA PHE A 392 9.35 -2.07 -4.06
C PHE A 392 9.18 -1.49 -5.47
N THR A 393 8.37 -0.44 -5.59
CA THR A 393 8.33 0.40 -6.80
C THR A 393 7.76 1.78 -6.46
N GLY A 394 8.31 2.84 -7.06
CA GLY A 394 7.75 4.19 -7.01
C GLY A 394 7.62 4.85 -5.64
N GLY A 395 8.31 4.36 -4.59
CA GLY A 395 8.11 4.85 -3.22
C GLY A 395 6.98 4.14 -2.47
N VAL A 396 6.57 2.96 -2.92
CA VAL A 396 5.67 2.06 -2.20
C VAL A 396 6.36 0.71 -2.07
N PHE A 397 6.15 0.03 -0.94
CA PHE A 397 6.62 -1.33 -0.73
C PHE A 397 5.47 -2.27 -0.41
N GLY A 398 5.64 -3.54 -0.76
CA GLY A 398 4.81 -4.65 -0.34
C GLY A 398 5.66 -5.63 0.43
N PHE A 399 5.16 -6.10 1.56
CA PHE A 399 5.85 -7.07 2.41
C PHE A 399 4.91 -8.24 2.73
N LEU A 400 5.36 -9.44 2.39
CA LEU A 400 4.67 -10.69 2.68
C LEU A 400 5.56 -11.57 3.55
N GLU A 401 5.03 -12.06 4.66
CA GLU A 401 5.70 -12.99 5.57
C GLU A 401 4.77 -14.16 5.86
N ASN A 402 5.30 -15.37 5.88
CA ASN A 402 4.55 -16.53 6.34
C ASN A 402 4.75 -16.68 7.86
N ARG A 403 3.67 -16.51 8.63
CA ARG A 403 3.67 -16.69 10.09
C ARG A 403 3.02 -18.03 10.43
N ASN A 404 3.80 -19.11 10.32
CA ASN A 404 3.36 -20.47 10.69
C ASN A 404 2.09 -20.93 9.97
N GLY A 405 1.96 -20.62 8.67
CA GLY A 405 0.82 -21.02 7.84
C GLY A 405 -0.22 -19.90 7.62
N SER A 406 -0.12 -18.78 8.33
CA SER A 406 -0.95 -17.60 8.11
C SER A 406 -0.16 -16.50 7.36
N PRO A 407 -0.70 -15.93 6.28
CA PRO A 407 -0.06 -14.80 5.61
C PRO A 407 -0.10 -13.55 6.50
N TYR A 408 1.03 -12.86 6.59
CA TYR A 408 1.10 -11.50 7.05
C TYR A 408 1.47 -10.62 5.87
N PHE A 409 0.62 -9.65 5.55
CA PHE A 409 0.87 -8.71 4.47
C PHE A 409 0.78 -7.27 4.96
N THR A 410 1.66 -6.41 4.46
CA THR A 410 1.47 -4.97 4.55
C THR A 410 1.92 -4.30 3.26
N ILE A 411 1.26 -3.19 2.95
CA ILE A 411 1.62 -2.28 1.88
C ILE A 411 1.75 -0.89 2.48
N GLY A 412 2.86 -0.21 2.20
CA GLY A 412 3.13 1.11 2.76
C GLY A 412 3.73 2.04 1.75
N ALA A 413 3.40 3.32 1.89
CA ALA A 413 3.88 4.40 1.03
C ALA A 413 4.90 5.26 1.78
N PHE A 414 5.86 5.79 1.03
CA PHE A 414 6.94 6.64 1.54
C PHE A 414 6.38 7.85 2.27
N VAL A 415 6.92 8.12 3.45
CA VAL A 415 6.60 9.29 4.25
C VAL A 415 7.83 10.10 4.64
N GLU A 416 9.02 9.51 4.89
CA GLU A 416 10.23 10.27 5.27
C GLU A 416 11.54 9.68 4.75
#